data_AF-A0AAU9K5G5-F1
#
_entry.id   AF-A0AAU9K5G5-F1
#
_cell.length_a   1.000
_cell.length_b   1.000
_cell.length_c   1.000
_cell.angle_alpha   90.00
_cell.angle_beta   90.00
_cell.angle_gamma   90.00
#
_symmetry.space_group_name_H-M   'P 1'
#
loop_
_entity.id
_entity.type
_entity.pdbx_description
1 polymer ?
#
loop_
_entity_poly.entity_id
_entity_poly.type
_entity_poly.pdbx_seq_one_letter_code
_entity_poly.pdbx_strand_id
1 'polypeptide(L)'
;MNPISGKPLHNNNSFGVKNKQEFNIIQWDTPDLHKNSKKFPSDLKTNRIDYATEERLRREEENKRKALIYNQKREAAMKRDLLISQKNTIVEIKEAEKLEQKRSKFSDYKSHAGLAYNSISLEYHNSQRGKELQRQDEYQQHKMGQRFQSLDSKRNSGFNIITGEPRYNLISQIQPSRHS
;
A
#
# COMPACT_ATOMS: atom_id res chain seq x y z
N MET A 1 18.85 4.44 -7.69
CA MET A 1 18.70 5.85 -8.12
C MET A 1 18.36 5.84 -9.59
N ASN A 2 17.11 6.13 -9.95
CA ASN A 2 16.64 6.10 -11.34
C ASN A 2 16.58 7.53 -11.89
N PRO A 3 17.17 7.84 -13.06
CA PRO A 3 16.94 9.12 -13.70
C PRO A 3 15.58 9.13 -14.40
N ILE A 4 14.73 10.09 -14.03
CA ILE A 4 13.44 10.36 -14.66
C ILE A 4 13.70 11.10 -15.97
N SER A 5 13.43 10.43 -17.09
CA SER A 5 13.48 11.00 -18.43
C SER A 5 12.37 12.04 -18.62
N GLY A 6 12.73 13.31 -18.77
CA GLY A 6 11.80 14.37 -19.17
C GLY A 6 11.46 14.26 -20.66
N LYS A 7 10.17 14.08 -20.98
CA LYS A 7 9.66 14.24 -22.34
C LYS A 7 9.27 15.72 -22.56
N PRO A 8 9.65 16.36 -23.67
CA PRO A 8 9.16 17.69 -24.01
C PRO A 8 7.73 17.63 -24.56
N LEU A 9 6.85 18.50 -24.05
CA LEU A 9 5.51 18.72 -24.58
C LEU A 9 5.61 19.45 -25.94
N HIS A 10 5.11 18.80 -26.99
CA HIS A 10 4.92 19.41 -28.31
C HIS A 10 3.89 20.55 -28.22
N ASN A 11 4.32 21.74 -28.62
CA ASN A 11 3.46 22.89 -28.84
C ASN A 11 3.03 22.92 -30.31
N ASN A 12 1.86 22.34 -30.61
CA ASN A 12 1.24 22.41 -31.93
C ASN A 12 -0.01 23.29 -31.84
N ASN A 13 0.14 24.57 -32.15
CA ASN A 13 -1.00 25.39 -32.58
C ASN A 13 -0.58 26.20 -33.81
N SER A 14 -0.52 25.48 -34.93
CA SER A 14 -0.58 26.03 -36.27
C SER A 14 -2.05 26.21 -36.66
N PHE A 15 -2.54 27.45 -36.64
CA PHE A 15 -3.72 27.80 -37.43
C PHE A 15 -3.43 29.08 -38.19
N GLY A 16 -2.94 28.89 -39.42
CA GLY A 16 -3.01 29.90 -40.45
C GLY A 16 -4.43 29.96 -40.99
N VAL A 17 -5.03 31.15 -40.93
CA VAL A 17 -6.16 31.53 -41.77
C VAL A 17 -5.71 32.75 -42.56
N LYS A 18 -5.49 32.53 -43.85
CA LYS A 18 -5.18 33.57 -44.83
C LYS A 18 -6.47 34.29 -45.20
N ASN A 19 -6.78 35.41 -44.52
CA ASN A 19 -7.76 36.37 -45.04
C ASN A 19 -7.00 37.52 -45.70
N LYS A 20 -6.79 37.42 -47.01
CA LYS A 20 -6.48 38.57 -47.85
C LYS A 20 -7.77 39.38 -47.98
N GLN A 21 -7.98 40.35 -47.10
CA GLN A 21 -8.89 41.45 -47.39
C GLN A 21 -8.11 42.46 -48.22
N GLU A 22 -8.54 42.63 -49.45
CA GLU A 22 -8.07 43.69 -50.35
C GLU A 22 -8.47 45.02 -49.73
N PHE A 23 -7.48 45.78 -49.25
CA PHE A 23 -7.69 47.16 -48.84
C PHE A 23 -7.78 48.02 -50.10
N ASN A 24 -8.99 48.49 -50.42
CA ASN A 24 -9.17 49.65 -51.29
C ASN A 24 -8.48 50.85 -50.63
N ILE A 25 -7.35 51.26 -51.19
CA ILE A 25 -6.70 52.51 -50.82
C ILE A 25 -7.58 53.64 -51.37
N ILE A 26 -8.48 54.15 -50.53
CA ILE A 26 -9.14 55.43 -50.79
C ILE A 26 -8.05 56.48 -50.69
N GLN A 27 -7.66 57.03 -51.84
CA GLN A 27 -6.74 58.14 -51.96
C GLN A 27 -7.48 59.39 -51.44
N TRP A 28 -7.24 59.75 -50.19
CA TRP A 28 -7.75 61.01 -49.64
C TRP A 28 -6.83 62.12 -50.13
N ASP A 29 -7.36 63.00 -50.99
CA ASP A 29 -6.75 64.29 -51.29
C ASP A 29 -6.58 65.03 -49.96
N THR A 30 -5.32 65.23 -49.56
CA THR A 30 -5.00 66.02 -48.38
C THR A 30 -5.05 67.48 -48.81
N PRO A 31 -5.99 68.30 -48.30
CA PRO A 31 -5.92 69.72 -48.55
C PRO A 31 -4.64 70.26 -47.89
N ASP A 32 -3.83 70.97 -48.68
CA ASP A 32 -2.63 71.68 -48.23
C ASP A 32 -2.99 72.57 -47.03
N LEU A 33 -2.70 72.07 -45.84
CA LEU A 33 -2.86 72.80 -44.59
C LEU A 33 -1.69 73.78 -44.47
N HIS A 34 -1.89 74.92 -45.13
CA HIS A 34 -1.14 76.13 -44.91
C HIS A 34 -0.88 76.37 -43.42
N LYS A 35 0.40 76.62 -43.15
CA LYS A 35 1.02 77.15 -41.94
C LYS A 35 0.08 78.01 -41.10
N ASN A 36 -0.61 77.38 -40.16
CA ASN A 36 -1.15 78.02 -38.97
C ASN A 36 -0.53 77.30 -37.77
N SER A 37 0.67 77.71 -37.37
CA SER A 37 1.26 77.34 -36.10
C SER A 37 0.44 78.00 -34.97
N LYS A 38 -0.77 77.50 -34.75
CA LYS A 38 -1.45 77.68 -33.47
C LYS A 38 -0.55 77.03 -32.44
N LYS A 39 0.04 77.84 -31.56
CA LYS A 39 0.77 77.36 -30.39
C LYS A 39 -0.14 76.34 -29.70
N PHE A 40 0.24 75.06 -29.76
CA PHE A 40 -0.42 74.02 -28.98
C PHE A 40 -0.34 74.46 -27.52
N PRO A 41 -1.46 74.48 -26.76
CA PRO A 41 -1.44 74.91 -25.38
C PRO A 41 -0.46 74.01 -24.62
N SER A 42 0.48 74.63 -23.91
CA SER A 42 1.47 73.98 -23.04
C SER A 42 0.84 73.02 -22.02
N ASP A 43 -0.44 73.21 -21.75
CA ASP A 43 -1.24 72.51 -20.75
C ASP A 43 -1.52 71.04 -21.12
N LEU A 44 -1.37 70.66 -22.40
CA LEU A 44 -1.46 69.26 -22.84
C LEU A 44 -0.25 68.42 -22.38
N LYS A 45 0.90 69.04 -22.11
CA LYS A 45 2.10 68.31 -21.65
C LYS A 45 2.04 68.02 -20.15
N THR A 46 1.55 68.96 -19.34
CA THR A 46 1.33 68.76 -17.90
C THR A 46 0.26 67.70 -17.66
N ASN A 47 -0.88 67.76 -18.35
CA ASN A 47 -1.96 66.77 -18.21
C ASN A 47 -1.55 65.34 -18.59
N ARG A 48 -0.61 65.18 -19.54
CA ARG A 48 -0.06 63.86 -19.92
C ARG A 48 0.91 63.30 -18.88
N ILE A 49 1.67 64.16 -18.21
CA ILE A 49 2.59 63.77 -17.13
C ILE A 49 1.77 63.31 -15.92
N ASP A 50 0.71 64.05 -15.57
CA ASP A 50 -0.17 63.71 -14.46
C ASP A 50 -0.87 62.36 -14.69
N TYR A 51 -1.41 62.13 -15.88
CA TYR A 51 -2.02 60.83 -16.25
C TYR A 51 -1.03 59.66 -16.20
N ALA A 52 0.20 59.85 -16.66
CA ALA A 52 1.22 58.80 -16.62
C ALA A 52 1.61 58.44 -15.18
N THR A 53 1.65 59.42 -14.28
CA THR A 53 1.90 59.17 -12.85
C THR A 53 0.73 58.49 -12.16
N GLU A 54 -0.50 58.90 -12.45
CA GLU A 54 -1.72 58.30 -11.90
C GLU A 54 -1.88 56.84 -12.35
N GLU A 55 -1.67 56.55 -13.63
CA GLU A 55 -1.74 55.18 -14.15
C GLU A 55 -0.62 54.30 -13.57
N ARG A 56 0.57 54.87 -13.30
CA ARG A 56 1.63 54.15 -12.59
C ARG A 56 1.21 53.81 -11.17
N LEU A 57 0.65 54.78 -10.42
CA LEU A 57 0.15 54.57 -9.06
C LEU A 57 -0.96 53.51 -9.03
N ARG A 58 -1.91 53.57 -9.97
CA ARG A 58 -2.98 52.57 -10.10
C ARG A 58 -2.44 51.16 -10.27
N ARG A 59 -1.44 50.98 -11.15
CA ARG A 59 -0.79 49.68 -11.35
C ARG A 59 -0.02 49.21 -10.12
N GLU A 60 0.67 50.11 -9.43
CA GLU A 60 1.37 49.80 -8.19
C GLU A 60 0.39 49.34 -7.10
N GLU A 61 -0.76 50.00 -6.96
CA GLU A 61 -1.83 49.61 -6.03
C GLU A 61 -2.43 48.25 -6.39
N GLU A 62 -2.70 48.00 -7.67
CA GLU A 62 -3.20 46.72 -8.14
C GLU A 62 -2.20 45.59 -7.87
N ASN A 63 -0.91 45.85 -8.12
CA ASN A 63 0.17 44.91 -7.83
C ASN A 63 0.31 44.65 -6.33
N LYS A 64 0.21 45.68 -5.49
CA LYS A 64 0.20 45.54 -4.02
C LYS A 64 -0.99 44.70 -3.55
N ARG A 65 -2.20 44.93 -4.10
CA ARG A 65 -3.39 44.15 -3.79
C ARG A 65 -3.23 42.69 -4.20
N LYS A 66 -2.71 42.43 -5.40
CA LYS A 66 -2.41 41.07 -5.88
C LYS A 66 -1.39 40.39 -4.96
N ALA A 67 -0.30 41.06 -4.63
CA ALA A 67 0.72 40.54 -3.72
C ALA A 67 0.15 40.18 -2.34
N LEU A 68 -0.71 41.03 -1.78
CA LEU A 68 -1.40 40.76 -0.52
C LEU A 68 -2.24 39.47 -0.59
N ILE A 69 -3.03 39.31 -1.66
CA ILE A 69 -3.86 38.11 -1.86
C ILE A 69 -2.98 36.86 -2.00
N TYR A 70 -1.88 36.93 -2.75
CA TYR A 70 -0.96 35.81 -2.89
C TYR A 70 -0.30 35.45 -1.56
N ASN A 71 0.11 36.44 -0.77
CA ASN A 71 0.70 36.21 0.55
C ASN A 71 -0.31 35.57 1.50
N GLN A 72 -1.54 36.06 1.55
CA GLN A 72 -2.61 35.46 2.36
C GLN A 72 -2.89 34.01 1.96
N LYS A 73 -2.96 33.72 0.65
CA LYS A 73 -3.14 32.34 0.15
C LYS A 73 -1.98 31.44 0.54
N ARG A 74 -0.74 31.93 0.43
CA ARG A 74 0.47 31.20 0.80
C ARG A 74 0.49 30.88 2.29
N GLU A 75 0.18 31.86 3.14
CA GLU A 75 0.09 31.67 4.59
C GLU A 75 -1.02 30.67 4.96
N ALA A 76 -2.18 30.76 4.32
CA ALA A 76 -3.28 29.83 4.55
C ALA A 76 -2.92 28.39 4.16
N ALA A 77 -2.23 28.21 3.03
CA ALA A 77 -1.72 26.90 2.59
C ALA A 77 -0.71 26.34 3.60
N MET A 78 0.27 27.13 4.02
CA MET A 78 1.26 26.71 5.01
C MET A 78 0.62 26.33 6.35
N LYS A 79 -0.37 27.08 6.83
CA LYS A 79 -1.12 26.75 8.05
C LYS A 79 -1.87 25.43 7.92
N ARG A 80 -2.50 25.18 6.77
CA ARG A 80 -3.20 23.92 6.49
C ARG A 80 -2.23 22.75 6.50
N ASP A 81 -1.09 22.87 5.82
CA ASP A 81 -0.10 21.80 5.74
C ASP A 81 0.52 21.50 7.11
N LEU A 82 0.80 22.53 7.91
CA LEU A 82 1.25 22.38 9.29
C LEU A 82 0.25 21.58 10.13
N LEU A 83 -1.04 21.91 10.05
CA LEU A 83 -2.09 21.20 10.80
C LEU A 83 -2.21 19.73 10.37
N ILE A 84 -2.13 19.45 9.07
CA ILE A 84 -2.15 18.07 8.55
C ILE A 84 -0.94 17.31 9.06
N SER A 85 0.25 17.91 8.99
CA SER A 85 1.49 17.29 9.49
C SER A 85 1.40 16.99 10.98
N GLN A 86 0.93 17.95 11.80
CA GLN A 86 0.74 17.74 13.24
C GLN A 86 -0.25 16.60 13.51
N LYS A 87 -1.38 16.56 12.79
CA LYS A 87 -2.35 15.47 12.92
C LYS A 87 -1.72 14.11 12.61
N ASN A 88 -0.94 14.01 11.53
CA ASN A 88 -0.28 12.77 11.13
C ASN A 88 0.73 12.31 12.18
N THR A 89 1.55 13.23 12.71
CA THR A 89 2.52 12.88 13.77
C THR A 89 1.84 12.32 15.02
N ILE A 90 0.68 12.87 15.42
CA ILE A 90 -0.09 12.35 16.56
C ILE A 90 -0.63 10.95 16.28
N VAL A 91 -1.08 10.69 15.04
CA VAL A 91 -1.57 9.36 14.64
C VAL A 91 -0.43 8.35 14.65
N GLU A 92 0.72 8.69 14.07
CA GLU A 92 1.91 7.84 14.04
C GLU A 92 2.39 7.47 15.45
N ILE A 93 2.44 8.45 16.37
CA ILE A 93 2.80 8.20 17.77
C ILE A 93 1.82 7.21 18.41
N LYS A 94 0.51 7.41 18.25
CA LYS A 94 -0.50 6.49 18.81
C LYS A 94 -0.42 5.09 18.22
N GLU A 95 -0.10 4.97 16.93
CA GLU A 95 0.08 3.67 16.28
C GLU A 95 1.35 2.97 16.76
N ALA A 96 2.45 3.71 16.92
CA ALA A 96 3.70 3.21 17.50
C ALA A 96 3.48 2.70 18.93
N GLU A 97 2.80 3.47 19.78
CA GLU A 97 2.45 3.06 21.15
C GLU A 97 1.58 1.79 21.16
N LYS A 98 0.56 1.72 20.30
CA LYS A 98 -0.28 0.51 20.17
C LYS A 98 0.54 -0.70 19.74
N LEU A 99 1.47 -0.51 18.81
CA LEU A 99 2.33 -1.58 18.32
C LEU A 99 3.29 -2.04 19.43
N GLU A 100 3.86 -1.11 20.19
CA GLU A 100 4.72 -1.40 21.33
C GLU A 100 3.97 -2.16 22.44
N GLN A 101 2.74 -1.74 22.77
CA GLN A 101 1.89 -2.47 23.72
C GLN A 101 1.57 -3.89 23.25
N LYS A 102 1.39 -4.11 21.94
CA LYS A 102 1.25 -5.46 21.39
C LYS A 102 2.56 -6.22 21.52
N ARG A 103 3.68 -5.61 21.13
CA ARG A 103 5.01 -6.23 21.23
C ARG A 103 5.32 -6.64 22.66
N SER A 104 5.09 -5.80 23.67
CA SER A 104 5.33 -6.17 25.07
C SER A 104 4.47 -7.36 25.48
N LYS A 105 3.16 -7.35 25.18
CA LYS A 105 2.24 -8.47 25.46
C LYS A 105 2.64 -9.78 24.76
N PHE A 106 3.25 -9.71 23.58
CA PHE A 106 3.61 -10.86 22.77
C PHE A 106 5.11 -11.18 22.76
N SER A 107 5.95 -10.41 23.46
CA SER A 107 7.41 -10.60 23.49
C SER A 107 7.83 -11.87 24.24
N ASP A 108 7.09 -12.22 25.29
CA ASP A 108 7.29 -13.46 26.06
C ASP A 108 6.74 -14.68 25.33
N TYR A 109 5.81 -14.48 24.39
CA TYR A 109 5.35 -15.51 23.47
C TYR A 109 6.37 -15.66 22.34
N LYS A 110 7.53 -16.26 22.65
CA LYS A 110 8.39 -16.86 21.62
C LYS A 110 7.53 -17.85 20.85
N SER A 111 7.06 -17.40 19.70
CA SER A 111 6.13 -18.09 18.84
C SER A 111 6.74 -19.42 18.41
N HIS A 112 6.39 -20.50 19.10
CA HIS A 112 6.44 -21.84 18.54
C HIS A 112 5.23 -21.94 17.61
N ALA A 113 5.24 -21.13 16.54
CA ALA A 113 4.11 -20.94 15.64
C ALA A 113 3.67 -22.31 15.09
N GLY A 114 2.56 -22.82 15.61
CA GLY A 114 1.79 -23.90 14.99
C GLY A 114 2.24 -25.34 15.26
N LEU A 115 3.39 -25.58 15.90
CA LEU A 115 3.87 -26.95 16.11
C LEU A 115 3.55 -27.44 17.53
N ALA A 116 2.59 -28.36 17.63
CA ALA A 116 2.26 -29.08 18.87
C ALA A 116 3.30 -30.16 19.21
N TYR A 117 4.08 -30.57 18.21
CA TYR A 117 5.08 -31.61 18.26
C TYR A 117 6.38 -31.13 17.59
N ASN A 118 7.51 -31.34 18.25
CA ASN A 118 8.82 -31.01 17.71
C ASN A 118 9.43 -32.26 17.02
N SER A 119 9.57 -32.23 15.70
CA SER A 119 10.10 -33.36 14.93
C SER A 119 11.59 -33.61 15.14
N ILE A 120 12.34 -32.65 15.70
CA ILE A 120 13.78 -32.79 15.96
C ILE A 120 14.01 -33.44 17.32
N SER A 121 13.38 -32.91 18.38
CA SER A 121 13.52 -33.49 19.72
C SER A 121 12.60 -34.69 19.96
N LEU A 122 11.62 -34.91 19.07
CA LEU A 122 10.56 -35.91 19.20
C LEU A 122 9.68 -35.71 20.45
N GLU A 123 9.68 -34.50 21.00
CA GLU A 123 8.94 -34.14 22.22
C GLU A 123 7.70 -33.31 21.90
N TYR A 124 6.63 -33.52 22.68
CA TYR A 124 5.47 -32.64 22.67
C TYR A 124 5.77 -31.33 23.39
N HIS A 125 5.25 -30.23 22.87
CA HIS A 125 5.36 -28.95 23.57
C HIS A 125 4.49 -28.93 24.83
N ASN A 126 4.96 -28.27 25.88
CA ASN A 126 4.21 -28.05 27.13
C ASN A 126 3.01 -27.07 26.98
N SER A 127 2.64 -26.71 25.75
CA SER A 127 1.45 -25.93 25.46
C SER A 127 0.18 -26.77 25.62
N GLN A 128 -0.98 -26.13 25.78
CA GLN A 128 -2.26 -26.84 25.88
C GLN A 128 -2.52 -27.73 24.65
N ARG A 129 -2.17 -27.23 23.45
CA ARG A 129 -2.30 -27.97 22.19
C ARG A 129 -1.36 -29.18 22.12
N GLY A 130 -0.13 -29.04 22.61
CA GLY A 130 0.82 -30.17 22.69
C GLY A 130 0.33 -31.26 23.64
N LYS A 131 -0.18 -30.89 24.83
CA LYS A 131 -0.80 -31.82 25.78
C LYS A 131 -2.06 -32.52 25.24
N GLU A 132 -2.83 -31.83 24.41
CA GLU A 132 -4.00 -32.44 23.76
C GLU A 132 -3.59 -33.47 22.72
N LEU A 133 -2.61 -33.14 21.86
CA LEU A 133 -2.06 -34.08 20.88
C LEU A 133 -1.46 -35.31 21.56
N GLN A 134 -0.66 -35.11 22.61
CA GLN A 134 -0.08 -36.19 23.41
C GLN A 134 -1.15 -37.16 23.93
N ARG A 135 -2.24 -36.64 24.51
CA ARG A 135 -3.34 -37.47 25.02
C ARG A 135 -4.04 -38.27 23.92
N GLN A 136 -4.18 -37.71 22.72
CA GLN A 136 -4.78 -38.42 21.58
C GLN A 136 -3.90 -39.58 21.13
N ASP A 137 -2.59 -39.38 21.04
CA ASP A 137 -1.65 -40.41 20.62
C ASP A 137 -1.54 -41.52 21.68
N GLU A 138 -1.47 -41.17 22.96
CA GLU A 138 -1.50 -42.14 24.08
C GLU A 138 -2.77 -43.01 24.04
N TYR A 139 -3.92 -42.40 23.76
CA TYR A 139 -5.19 -43.12 23.62
C TYR A 139 -5.20 -44.07 22.42
N GLN A 140 -4.64 -43.65 21.28
CA GLN A 140 -4.51 -44.51 20.10
C GLN A 140 -3.57 -45.70 20.37
N GLN A 141 -2.43 -45.46 20.99
CA GLN A 141 -1.48 -46.51 21.39
C GLN A 141 -2.15 -47.53 22.31
N HIS A 142 -2.90 -47.07 23.31
CA HIS A 142 -3.66 -47.94 24.21
C HIS A 142 -4.69 -48.81 23.46
N LYS A 143 -5.46 -48.23 22.54
CA LYS A 143 -6.40 -48.99 21.68
C LYS A 143 -5.71 -50.03 20.82
N MET A 144 -4.56 -49.68 20.24
CA MET A 144 -3.76 -50.62 19.45
C MET A 144 -3.26 -51.78 20.30
N GLY A 145 -2.80 -51.51 21.53
CA GLY A 145 -2.39 -52.53 22.50
C GLY A 145 -3.53 -53.50 22.83
N GLN A 146 -4.72 -52.99 23.13
CA GLN A 146 -5.90 -53.83 23.40
C GLN A 146 -6.29 -54.70 22.19
N ARG A 147 -6.25 -54.11 20.98
CA ARG A 147 -6.52 -54.84 19.74
C ARG A 147 -5.50 -55.96 19.53
N PHE A 148 -4.22 -55.67 19.78
CA PHE A 148 -3.14 -56.65 19.67
C PHE A 148 -3.34 -57.82 20.64
N GLN A 149 -3.63 -57.53 21.92
CA GLN A 149 -3.92 -58.56 22.93
C GLN A 149 -5.13 -59.41 22.54
N SER A 150 -6.19 -58.78 22.03
CA SER A 150 -7.40 -59.47 21.57
C SER A 150 -7.12 -60.38 20.37
N LEU A 151 -6.30 -59.93 19.43
CA LEU A 151 -5.90 -60.72 18.26
C LEU A 151 -4.99 -61.88 18.66
N ASP A 152 -4.06 -61.66 19.58
CA ASP A 152 -3.17 -62.71 20.07
C ASP A 152 -3.95 -63.79 20.84
N SER A 153 -4.84 -63.37 21.74
CA SER A 153 -5.76 -64.28 22.46
C SER A 153 -6.59 -65.12 21.50
N LYS A 154 -7.13 -64.51 20.42
CA LYS A 154 -7.89 -65.23 19.39
C LYS A 154 -7.02 -66.15 18.55
N ARG A 155 -5.81 -65.72 18.18
CA ARG A 155 -4.85 -66.52 17.43
C ARG A 155 -4.41 -67.77 18.20
N ASN A 156 -4.22 -67.62 19.51
CA ASN A 156 -3.76 -68.68 20.42
C ASN A 156 -4.92 -69.45 21.09
N SER A 157 -6.17 -69.18 20.72
CA SER A 157 -7.36 -69.84 21.29
C SER A 157 -7.50 -71.33 20.96
N GLY A 158 -6.64 -71.87 20.09
CA GLY A 158 -6.74 -73.25 19.61
C GLY A 158 -7.85 -73.47 18.57
N PHE A 159 -8.60 -72.43 18.18
CA PHE A 159 -9.63 -72.50 17.13
C PHE A 159 -9.26 -71.64 15.91
N ASN A 160 -9.73 -72.04 14.73
CA ASN A 160 -9.60 -71.24 13.52
C ASN A 160 -10.50 -70.01 13.64
N ILE A 161 -9.94 -68.82 13.43
CA ILE A 161 -10.66 -67.55 13.60
C ILE A 161 -11.71 -67.33 12.50
N ILE A 162 -11.57 -68.02 11.37
CA ILE A 162 -12.48 -67.91 10.21
C ILE A 162 -13.59 -68.95 10.29
N THR A 163 -13.27 -70.22 10.61
CA THR A 163 -14.24 -71.33 10.58
C THR A 163 -14.77 -71.73 11.95
N GLY A 164 -14.12 -71.33 13.05
CA GLY A 164 -14.48 -71.74 14.42
C GLY A 164 -14.08 -73.18 14.77
N GLU A 165 -13.53 -73.95 13.83
CA GLU A 165 -13.12 -75.33 14.07
C GLU A 165 -11.84 -75.41 14.92
N PRO A 166 -11.67 -76.47 15.75
CA PRO A 166 -10.43 -76.68 16.48
C PRO A 166 -9.26 -76.78 15.51
N ARG A 167 -8.18 -76.02 15.76
CA ARG A 167 -6.93 -76.15 15.04
C ARG A 167 -6.28 -77.45 15.46
N TYR A 168 -6.33 -78.44 14.59
CA TYR A 168 -5.45 -79.59 14.70
C TYR A 168 -4.02 -79.09 14.48
N ASN A 169 -3.23 -79.03 15.55
CA ASN A 169 -1.81 -78.75 15.45
C ASN A 169 -1.18 -79.88 14.61
N LEU A 170 -0.96 -79.62 13.31
CA LEU A 170 -0.32 -80.52 12.34
C LEU A 170 1.10 -80.97 12.74
N ILE A 171 1.64 -80.46 13.85
CA ILE A 171 2.93 -80.86 14.43
C ILE A 171 2.95 -82.36 14.79
N SER A 172 1.80 -83.00 15.03
CA SER A 172 1.74 -84.46 15.26
C SER A 172 1.84 -85.33 14.00
N GLN A 173 1.82 -84.76 12.78
CA GLN A 173 1.89 -85.53 11.53
C GLN A 173 3.28 -85.56 10.88
N ILE A 174 4.26 -84.83 11.42
CA ILE A 174 5.66 -84.96 10.98
C ILE A 174 6.27 -86.16 11.71
N GLN A 175 5.85 -87.38 11.33
CA GLN A 175 6.62 -88.59 11.62
C GLN A 175 7.93 -88.49 10.83
N PRO A 176 9.12 -88.56 11.47
CA PRO A 176 10.35 -88.67 10.72
C PRO A 176 10.31 -90.01 9.97
N SER A 177 10.22 -89.97 8.64
CA SER A 177 10.40 -91.16 7.80
C SER A 177 11.81 -91.70 8.06
N ARG A 178 11.91 -92.70 8.94
CA ARG A 178 13.13 -93.48 9.12
C ARG A 178 13.36 -94.26 7.84
N HIS A 179 14.25 -93.78 7.00
CA HIS A 179 14.87 -94.60 5.96
C HIS A 179 15.93 -95.48 6.60
N SER A 180 15.76 -96.78 6.43
CA SER A 180 16.67 -97.87 6.78
C SER A 180 17.39 -98.36 5.53
#